data_AF-A0A2C1D327-F1
#
_entry.id   AF-A0A2C1D327-F1
#
_cell.length_a   1.000
_cell.length_b   1.000
_cell.length_c   1.000
_cell.angle_alpha   90.00
_cell.angle_beta   90.00
_cell.angle_gamma   90.00
#
_symmetry.space_group_name_H-M   'P 1'
#
loop_
_entity.id
_entity.type
_entity.pdbx_description
1 polymer ?
#
loop_
_entity_poly.entity_id
_entity_poly.type
_entity_poly.pdbx_seq_one_letter_code
_entity_poly.pdbx_strand_id
1 'polypeptide(L)'
;MDDERPLVIDAKREENKEDMKTHIMPYIQERYRQIKEINEEKTNKENVTEEKEKLAVLTRTIDEARLIHTWCKEMNVPSKLEVGGNFFTSKAVRDFYSLTLFLLYPKNKKYLANVLNGPYGQSDTYLLHELLASNGNDFGINRLIRESSNIDFQDYINQLKYHPVLAVLRSIIQEVNPYHWVYSRKLDERKENQTSEFDEEQLKQEAAIHTKQYELNIGKLFEMMHQRFSEEFVSLHQITNWLYVQIATNREEDEIQV
;
A
#
# COMPACT_ATOMS: atom_id res chain seq x y z
N MET A 1 11.68 -4.15 -43.57
CA MET A 1 10.57 -3.57 -42.80
C MET A 1 9.65 -4.72 -42.50
N ASP A 2 9.78 -5.31 -41.32
CA ASP A 2 8.75 -6.21 -40.79
C ASP A 2 8.64 -5.87 -39.30
N ASP A 3 7.41 -5.60 -38.90
CA ASP A 3 7.05 -4.80 -37.73
C ASP A 3 7.54 -5.37 -36.40
N GLU A 4 7.92 -4.47 -35.50
CA GLU A 4 8.04 -4.60 -34.04
C GLU A 4 6.69 -5.00 -33.38
N ARG A 5 6.09 -6.12 -33.80
CA ARG A 5 4.89 -6.62 -33.13
C ARG A 5 5.33 -7.36 -31.87
N PRO A 6 4.78 -7.01 -30.68
CA PRO A 6 5.05 -7.76 -29.47
C PRO A 6 4.65 -9.22 -29.70
N LEU A 7 5.48 -10.14 -29.22
CA LEU A 7 5.18 -11.56 -29.35
C LEU A 7 4.02 -11.89 -28.39
N VAL A 8 2.83 -12.03 -28.96
CA VAL A 8 1.62 -12.40 -28.21
C VAL A 8 1.58 -13.92 -28.09
N ILE A 9 1.78 -14.43 -26.87
CA ILE A 9 1.53 -15.84 -26.56
C ILE A 9 0.05 -15.96 -26.19
N ASP A 10 -0.81 -16.20 -27.18
CA ASP A 10 -2.19 -16.64 -26.95
C ASP A 10 -2.17 -18.12 -26.55
N ALA A 11 -1.80 -18.38 -25.29
CA ALA A 11 -1.98 -19.71 -24.73
C ALA A 11 -3.48 -19.98 -24.65
N LYS A 12 -3.97 -21.00 -25.39
CA LYS A 12 -5.16 -21.73 -24.93
C LYS A 12 -4.93 -22.05 -23.47
N ARG A 13 -5.84 -21.66 -22.58
CA ARG A 13 -5.79 -21.97 -21.14
C ARG A 13 -5.41 -23.45 -20.97
N GLU A 14 -4.13 -23.73 -20.75
CA GLU A 14 -3.68 -25.04 -20.35
C GLU A 14 -4.06 -25.18 -18.89
N GLU A 15 -4.73 -26.28 -18.55
CA GLU A 15 -5.36 -26.46 -17.23
C GLU A 15 -4.34 -26.61 -16.10
N ASN A 16 -3.04 -26.76 -16.40
CA ASN A 16 -1.98 -27.09 -15.45
C ASN A 16 -0.75 -26.18 -15.51
N LYS A 17 -0.19 -25.84 -14.34
CA LYS A 17 0.94 -24.90 -14.20
C LYS A 17 2.25 -25.39 -14.82
N GLU A 18 2.49 -26.70 -14.82
CA GLU A 18 3.68 -27.31 -15.41
C GLU A 18 3.67 -27.25 -16.94
N ASP A 19 2.50 -27.40 -17.55
CA ASP A 19 2.34 -27.32 -19.00
C ASP A 19 2.60 -25.88 -19.48
N MET A 20 2.01 -24.89 -18.78
CA MET A 20 2.27 -23.47 -19.04
C MET A 20 3.77 -23.11 -18.93
N LYS A 21 4.48 -23.63 -17.93
CA LYS A 21 5.93 -23.40 -17.77
C LYS A 21 6.70 -23.94 -18.96
N THR A 22 6.36 -25.16 -19.38
CA THR A 22 7.01 -25.86 -20.49
C THR A 22 6.78 -25.14 -21.82
N HIS A 23 5.63 -24.49 -21.98
CA HIS A 23 5.33 -23.71 -23.17
C HIS A 23 5.98 -22.32 -23.16
N ILE A 24 5.88 -21.57 -22.06
CA ILE A 24 6.26 -20.15 -22.00
C ILE A 24 7.78 -19.94 -21.86
N MET A 25 8.45 -20.75 -21.03
CA MET A 25 9.87 -20.53 -20.71
C MET A 25 10.84 -20.66 -21.90
N PRO A 26 10.66 -21.59 -22.86
CA PRO A 26 11.50 -21.64 -24.05
C PRO A 26 11.50 -20.32 -24.83
N TYR A 27 10.34 -19.68 -25.00
CA TYR A 27 10.24 -18.38 -25.67
C TYR A 27 10.97 -17.27 -24.93
N ILE A 28 10.82 -17.23 -23.59
CA ILE A 28 11.52 -16.24 -22.76
C ILE A 28 13.04 -16.44 -22.87
N GLN A 29 13.53 -17.67 -22.83
CA GLN A 29 14.96 -17.97 -22.94
C GLN A 29 15.54 -17.62 -24.32
N GLU A 30 14.81 -17.93 -25.39
CA GLU A 30 15.21 -17.58 -26.75
C GLU A 30 15.32 -16.06 -26.92
N ARG A 31 14.27 -15.32 -26.49
CA ARG A 31 14.27 -13.85 -26.56
C ARG A 31 15.32 -13.21 -25.66
N TYR A 32 15.54 -13.78 -24.47
CA TYR A 32 16.62 -13.33 -23.58
C TYR A 32 18.01 -13.51 -24.23
N ARG A 33 18.24 -14.62 -24.92
CA ARG A 33 19.50 -14.86 -25.65
C ARG A 33 19.70 -13.83 -26.77
N GLN A 34 18.67 -13.58 -27.57
CA GLN A 34 18.70 -12.56 -28.64
C GLN A 34 19.04 -11.17 -28.08
N ILE A 35 18.36 -10.74 -27.01
CA ILE A 35 18.62 -9.43 -26.38
C ILE A 35 20.03 -9.36 -25.78
N LYS A 36 20.55 -10.47 -25.24
CA LYS A 36 21.92 -10.55 -24.75
C LYS A 36 22.93 -10.37 -25.88
N GLU A 37 22.75 -11.04 -27.01
CA GLU A 37 23.60 -10.90 -28.20
C GLU A 37 23.56 -9.45 -28.74
N ILE A 38 22.37 -8.84 -28.86
CA ILE A 38 22.21 -7.44 -29.25
C ILE A 38 22.98 -6.50 -28.31
N ASN A 39 22.85 -6.71 -26.99
CA ASN A 39 23.54 -5.89 -26.00
C ASN A 39 25.07 -6.08 -26.02
N GLU A 40 25.56 -7.29 -26.29
CA GLU A 40 27.00 -7.57 -26.47
C GLU A 40 27.55 -6.92 -27.74
N GLU A 41 26.81 -6.96 -28.85
CA GLU A 41 27.17 -6.27 -30.10
C GLU A 41 27.22 -4.74 -29.94
N LYS A 42 26.26 -4.16 -29.21
CA LYS A 42 26.24 -2.73 -28.89
C LYS A 42 27.41 -2.32 -28.00
N THR A 43 27.83 -3.17 -27.08
CA THR A 43 28.97 -2.90 -26.18
C THR A 43 30.32 -2.97 -26.90
N ASN A 44 30.44 -3.79 -27.95
CA ASN A 44 31.68 -3.95 -28.73
C ASN A 44 31.89 -2.86 -29.79
N LYS A 45 30.85 -2.11 -30.16
CA LYS A 45 30.98 -0.87 -30.94
C LYS A 45 31.22 0.26 -29.93
N GLU A 46 32.30 1.04 -30.10
CA GLU A 46 32.89 1.98 -29.12
C GLU A 46 32.01 3.14 -28.58
N ASN A 47 30.67 3.06 -28.65
CA ASN A 47 29.74 4.02 -28.06
C ASN A 47 29.12 3.47 -26.77
N VAL A 48 29.81 3.67 -25.65
CA VAL A 48 29.45 3.21 -24.29
C VAL A 48 28.16 3.85 -23.72
N THR A 49 27.44 4.64 -24.51
CA THR A 49 26.30 5.47 -24.08
C THR A 49 24.91 4.93 -24.44
N GLU A 50 24.79 3.82 -25.16
CA GLU A 50 23.46 3.26 -25.48
C GLU A 50 22.89 2.43 -24.31
N GLU A 51 21.66 2.74 -23.90
CA GLU A 51 20.94 1.98 -22.87
C GLU A 51 20.77 0.51 -23.31
N LYS A 52 21.05 -0.41 -22.38
CA LYS A 52 20.86 -1.85 -22.61
C LYS A 52 19.39 -2.15 -22.86
N GLU A 53 19.10 -2.92 -23.88
CA GLU A 53 17.75 -3.40 -24.15
C GLU A 53 17.31 -4.39 -23.07
N LYS A 54 16.02 -4.34 -22.74
CA LYS A 54 15.39 -5.15 -21.68
C LYS A 54 14.22 -5.92 -22.27
N LEU A 55 14.04 -7.16 -21.80
CA LEU A 55 12.85 -7.94 -22.09
C LEU A 55 11.75 -7.57 -21.08
N ALA A 56 10.63 -7.05 -21.57
CA ALA A 56 9.42 -6.85 -20.77
C ALA A 56 8.44 -8.01 -21.01
N VAL A 57 7.99 -8.66 -19.94
CA VAL A 57 6.96 -9.70 -20.00
C VAL A 57 5.69 -9.16 -19.36
N LEU A 58 4.67 -8.91 -20.20
CA LEU A 58 3.37 -8.47 -19.75
C LEU A 58 2.50 -9.69 -19.46
N THR A 59 1.85 -9.67 -18.29
CA THR A 59 0.94 -10.72 -17.84
C THR A 59 -0.42 -10.12 -17.55
N ARG A 60 -1.45 -10.97 -17.55
CA ARG A 60 -2.82 -10.52 -17.28
C ARG A 60 -3.07 -10.34 -15.79
N THR A 61 -2.36 -11.07 -14.94
CA THR A 61 -2.49 -11.00 -13.48
C THR A 61 -1.15 -10.93 -12.76
N ILE A 62 -1.16 -10.34 -11.55
CA ILE A 62 0.03 -10.29 -10.68
C ILE A 62 0.52 -11.70 -10.32
N ASP A 63 -0.41 -12.66 -10.16
CA ASP A 63 -0.06 -14.03 -9.83
C ASP A 63 0.69 -14.71 -10.97
N GLU A 64 0.30 -14.45 -12.23
CA GLU A 64 1.07 -14.86 -13.41
C GLU A 64 2.46 -14.20 -13.43
N ALA A 65 2.56 -12.89 -13.15
CA ALA A 65 3.85 -12.20 -13.08
C ALA A 65 4.79 -12.83 -12.03
N ARG A 66 4.26 -13.14 -10.83
CA ARG A 66 5.00 -13.82 -9.75
C ARG A 66 5.42 -15.23 -10.16
N LEU A 67 4.54 -15.95 -10.84
CA LEU A 67 4.80 -17.30 -11.32
C LEU A 67 5.94 -17.31 -12.35
N ILE A 68 5.88 -16.44 -13.35
CA ILE A 68 6.95 -16.29 -14.36
C ILE A 68 8.26 -15.87 -13.70
N HIS A 69 8.23 -14.91 -12.76
CA HIS A 69 9.44 -14.50 -12.04
C HIS A 69 10.08 -15.67 -11.26
N THR A 70 9.26 -16.55 -10.69
CA THR A 70 9.73 -17.77 -10.02
C THR A 70 10.40 -18.72 -11.01
N TRP A 71 9.77 -18.96 -12.17
CA TRP A 71 10.36 -19.80 -13.22
C TRP A 71 11.67 -19.24 -13.78
N CYS A 72 11.77 -17.91 -13.95
CA CYS A 72 13.01 -17.26 -14.35
C CYS A 72 14.13 -17.49 -13.32
N LYS A 73 13.82 -17.39 -12.02
CA LYS A 73 14.79 -17.69 -10.94
C LYS A 73 15.28 -19.13 -10.99
N GLU A 74 14.37 -20.09 -11.13
CA GLU A 74 14.73 -21.52 -11.23
C GLU A 74 15.65 -21.82 -12.42
N MET A 75 15.50 -21.08 -13.52
CA MET A 75 16.31 -21.21 -14.73
C MET A 75 17.52 -20.27 -14.77
N ASN A 76 17.86 -19.59 -13.66
CA ASN A 76 18.95 -18.60 -13.58
C ASN A 76 18.88 -17.47 -14.62
N VAL A 77 17.67 -17.07 -15.03
CA VAL A 77 17.45 -15.89 -15.88
C VAL A 77 17.25 -14.66 -14.97
N PRO A 78 18.14 -13.65 -15.02
CA PRO A 78 17.99 -12.44 -14.24
C PRO A 78 16.68 -11.72 -14.59
N SER A 79 15.82 -11.53 -13.60
CA SER A 79 14.53 -10.86 -13.78
C SER A 79 14.23 -9.93 -12.62
N LYS A 80 13.62 -8.79 -12.92
CA LYS A 80 13.05 -7.86 -11.95
C LYS A 80 11.53 -7.97 -12.04
N LEU A 81 10.87 -8.18 -10.91
CA LEU A 81 9.43 -8.19 -10.83
C LEU A 81 8.94 -6.78 -10.52
N GLU A 82 8.33 -6.13 -11.49
CA GLU A 82 7.64 -4.85 -11.30
C GLU A 82 6.14 -5.13 -11.21
N VAL A 83 5.66 -5.30 -9.97
CA VAL A 83 4.23 -5.44 -9.66
C VAL A 83 3.77 -4.10 -9.14
N GLY A 84 3.06 -3.37 -9.99
CA GLY A 84 2.34 -2.17 -9.58
C GLY A 84 1.08 -2.52 -8.78
N GLY A 85 0.40 -1.49 -8.27
CA GLY A 85 -0.91 -1.63 -7.65
C GLY A 85 -0.93 -1.74 -6.13
N ASN A 86 0.10 -1.26 -5.44
CA ASN A 86 0.18 -1.38 -3.99
C ASN A 86 -0.52 -0.25 -3.22
N PHE A 87 -0.94 0.84 -3.88
CA PHE A 87 -1.46 2.04 -3.23
C PHE A 87 -2.63 1.74 -2.29
N PHE A 88 -3.69 1.11 -2.79
CA PHE A 88 -4.86 0.80 -1.96
C PHE A 88 -4.60 -0.27 -0.90
N THR A 89 -3.52 -1.03 -1.05
CA THR A 89 -3.08 -2.00 -0.03
C THR A 89 -2.06 -1.43 0.95
N SER A 90 -1.61 -0.19 0.73
CA SER A 90 -0.62 0.49 1.56
C SER A 90 -1.11 0.67 2.99
N LYS A 91 -0.14 0.84 3.90
CA LYS A 91 -0.44 1.11 5.31
C LYS A 91 -1.24 2.41 5.46
N ALA A 92 -0.90 3.46 4.70
CA ALA A 92 -1.61 4.75 4.71
C ALA A 92 -3.11 4.60 4.40
N VAL A 93 -3.46 3.87 3.32
CA VAL A 93 -4.85 3.67 2.94
C VAL A 93 -5.59 2.78 3.95
N ARG A 94 -4.94 1.74 4.48
CA ARG A 94 -5.57 0.83 5.46
C ARG A 94 -5.81 1.49 6.82
N ASP A 95 -4.88 2.31 7.28
CA ASP A 95 -4.99 3.06 8.53
C ASP A 95 -6.11 4.10 8.39
N PHE A 96 -6.17 4.81 7.25
CA PHE A 96 -7.27 5.74 6.95
C PHE A 96 -8.62 5.02 6.84
N TYR A 97 -8.67 3.87 6.18
CA TYR A 97 -9.89 3.06 6.09
C TYR A 97 -10.39 2.62 7.47
N SER A 98 -9.49 2.23 8.37
CA SER A 98 -9.81 1.90 9.76
C SER A 98 -10.44 3.09 10.50
N LEU A 99 -9.91 4.30 10.29
CA LEU A 99 -10.53 5.54 10.79
C LEU A 99 -11.96 5.69 10.26
N THR A 100 -12.19 5.54 8.96
CA THR A 100 -13.54 5.70 8.39
C THR A 100 -14.53 4.67 8.94
N LEU A 101 -14.10 3.42 9.15
CA LEU A 101 -14.93 2.36 9.75
C LEU A 101 -15.32 2.69 11.19
N PHE A 102 -14.38 3.21 11.97
CA PHE A 102 -14.65 3.63 13.34
C PHE A 102 -15.61 4.82 13.38
N LEU A 103 -15.38 5.86 12.58
CA LEU A 103 -16.29 7.01 12.51
C LEU A 103 -17.71 6.61 12.07
N LEU A 104 -17.83 5.62 11.19
CA LEU A 104 -19.12 5.10 10.73
C LEU A 104 -19.81 4.23 11.78
N TYR A 105 -19.04 3.48 12.58
CA TYR A 105 -19.55 2.60 13.63
C TYR A 105 -18.81 2.79 14.97
N PRO A 106 -18.99 3.92 15.67
CA PRO A 106 -18.18 4.27 16.85
C PRO A 106 -18.34 3.30 18.03
N LYS A 107 -19.48 2.61 18.11
CA LYS A 107 -19.77 1.61 19.15
C LYS A 107 -19.12 0.25 18.88
N ASN A 108 -18.56 0.03 17.69
CA ASN A 108 -17.92 -1.22 17.35
C ASN A 108 -16.51 -1.27 17.92
N LYS A 109 -16.33 -2.09 18.97
CA LYS A 109 -15.07 -2.26 19.70
C LYS A 109 -13.89 -2.68 18.82
N LYS A 110 -14.14 -3.47 17.77
CA LYS A 110 -13.09 -3.92 16.85
C LYS A 110 -12.53 -2.74 16.07
N TYR A 111 -13.39 -1.89 15.52
CA TYR A 111 -12.95 -0.71 14.77
C TYR A 111 -12.31 0.33 15.67
N LEU A 112 -12.85 0.52 16.87
CA LEU A 112 -12.23 1.36 17.89
C LEU A 112 -10.81 0.89 18.22
N ALA A 113 -10.62 -0.40 18.52
CA ALA A 113 -9.30 -0.94 18.83
C ALA A 113 -8.32 -0.73 17.66
N ASN A 114 -8.75 -0.97 16.42
CA ASN A 114 -7.89 -0.77 15.25
C ASN A 114 -7.42 0.68 15.11
N VAL A 115 -8.28 1.66 15.39
CA VAL A 115 -7.92 3.09 15.33
C VAL A 115 -7.03 3.49 16.49
N LEU A 116 -7.36 3.07 17.72
CA LEU A 116 -6.56 3.36 18.92
C LEU A 116 -5.13 2.86 18.79
N ASN A 117 -4.96 1.65 18.25
CA ASN A 117 -3.65 1.02 18.03
C ASN A 117 -2.95 1.48 16.74
N GLY A 118 -3.46 2.52 16.08
CA GLY A 118 -2.94 3.04 14.81
C GLY A 118 -2.59 4.52 14.88
N PRO A 119 -2.12 5.10 13.75
CA PRO A 119 -1.65 6.49 13.69
C PRO A 119 -2.66 7.55 14.10
N TYR A 120 -3.95 7.23 13.97
CA TYR A 120 -5.04 8.15 14.28
C TYR A 120 -5.48 8.11 15.74
N GLY A 121 -5.16 7.04 16.48
CA GLY A 121 -5.45 6.94 17.91
C GLY A 121 -4.24 7.20 18.79
N GLN A 122 -3.04 6.98 18.24
CA GLN A 122 -1.75 7.24 18.87
C GLN A 122 -1.55 6.55 20.22
N SER A 123 -2.23 5.44 20.46
CA SER A 123 -2.04 4.68 21.70
C SER A 123 -0.81 3.79 21.57
N ASP A 124 0.02 3.80 22.61
CA ASP A 124 1.21 2.94 22.71
C ASP A 124 0.88 1.54 23.24
N THR A 125 -0.36 1.31 23.69
CA THR A 125 -0.80 0.05 24.31
C THR A 125 -1.87 -0.62 23.46
N TYR A 126 -1.81 -1.95 23.31
CA TYR A 126 -2.81 -2.72 22.57
C TYR A 126 -4.05 -3.01 23.42
N LEU A 127 -5.12 -2.23 23.25
CA LEU A 127 -6.26 -2.22 24.18
C LEU A 127 -7.40 -3.19 23.85
N LEU A 128 -7.25 -4.07 22.85
CA LEU A 128 -8.37 -4.92 22.41
C LEU A 128 -8.87 -5.84 23.53
N HIS A 129 -7.97 -6.42 24.32
CA HIS A 129 -8.35 -7.32 25.41
C HIS A 129 -9.16 -6.60 26.50
N GLU A 130 -8.75 -5.37 26.85
CA GLU A 130 -9.43 -4.52 27.83
C GLU A 130 -10.81 -4.07 27.32
N LEU A 131 -10.90 -3.71 26.04
CA LEU A 131 -12.15 -3.36 25.38
C LEU A 131 -13.14 -4.53 25.32
N LEU A 132 -12.65 -5.76 25.07
CA LEU A 132 -13.49 -6.95 25.09
C LEU A 132 -13.97 -7.29 26.51
N ALA A 133 -13.10 -7.19 27.51
CA ALA A 133 -13.41 -7.43 28.92
C ALA A 133 -14.45 -6.45 29.49
N SER A 134 -14.60 -5.25 28.91
CA SER A 134 -15.58 -4.24 29.35
C SER A 134 -17.07 -4.62 29.20
N ASN A 135 -17.42 -5.80 28.65
CA ASN A 135 -18.79 -6.35 28.52
C ASN A 135 -19.89 -5.39 28.02
N GLY A 136 -19.53 -4.31 27.31
CA GLY A 136 -20.50 -3.37 26.73
C GLY A 136 -20.87 -2.21 27.66
N ASN A 137 -20.08 -1.96 28.70
CA ASN A 137 -20.19 -0.75 29.49
C ASN A 137 -19.66 0.46 28.69
N ASP A 138 -20.56 1.15 27.98
CA ASP A 138 -20.27 2.36 27.18
C ASP A 138 -19.51 3.44 27.99
N PHE A 139 -19.75 3.52 29.30
CA PHE A 139 -19.04 4.46 30.18
C PHE A 139 -17.57 4.07 30.37
N GLY A 140 -17.30 2.77 30.53
CA GLY A 140 -15.94 2.24 30.61
C GLY A 140 -15.17 2.41 29.30
N ILE A 141 -15.83 2.24 28.15
CA ILE A 141 -15.21 2.40 26.83
C ILE A 141 -14.83 3.86 26.59
N ASN A 142 -15.73 4.81 26.84
CA ASN A 142 -15.42 6.23 26.69
C ASN A 142 -14.32 6.69 27.65
N ARG A 143 -14.26 6.11 28.85
CA ARG A 143 -13.16 6.36 29.80
C ARG A 143 -11.85 5.82 29.26
N LEU A 144 -11.84 4.57 28.78
CA LEU A 144 -10.65 3.96 28.16
C LEU A 144 -10.15 4.76 26.96
N ILE A 145 -11.04 5.28 26.10
CA ILE A 145 -10.65 6.17 24.99
C ILE A 145 -9.94 7.42 25.51
N ARG A 146 -10.54 8.10 26.50
CA ARG A 146 -9.96 9.31 27.10
C ARG A 146 -8.65 9.05 27.86
N GLU A 147 -8.51 7.88 28.46
CA GLU A 147 -7.32 7.46 29.18
C GLU A 147 -6.19 7.03 28.22
N SER A 148 -6.54 6.53 27.04
CA SER A 148 -5.58 5.97 26.07
C SER A 148 -5.20 6.88 24.92
N SER A 149 -6.00 7.91 24.65
CA SER A 149 -5.79 8.86 23.57
C SER A 149 -6.18 10.26 24.03
N ASN A 150 -5.35 11.25 23.69
CA ASN A 150 -5.68 12.66 23.91
C ASN A 150 -6.68 13.21 22.88
N ILE A 151 -7.20 12.35 21.99
CA ILE A 151 -8.02 12.72 20.84
C ILE A 151 -9.50 12.56 21.21
N ASP A 152 -10.27 13.65 21.10
CA ASP A 152 -11.71 13.61 21.33
C ASP A 152 -12.47 13.19 20.06
N PHE A 153 -12.50 11.87 19.82
CA PHE A 153 -13.24 11.31 18.69
C PHE A 153 -14.74 11.64 18.70
N GLN A 154 -15.34 11.91 19.87
CA GLN A 154 -16.76 12.26 19.94
C GLN A 154 -17.04 13.62 19.30
N ASP A 155 -16.08 14.54 19.35
CA ASP A 155 -16.21 15.82 18.69
C ASP A 155 -16.30 15.64 17.16
N TYR A 156 -15.37 14.90 16.55
CA TYR A 156 -15.43 14.61 15.12
C TYR A 156 -16.71 13.86 14.70
N ILE A 157 -17.18 12.89 15.51
CA ILE A 157 -18.45 12.19 15.26
C ILE A 157 -19.62 13.17 15.28
N ASN A 158 -19.60 14.17 16.16
CA ASN A 158 -20.61 15.22 16.18
C ASN A 158 -20.49 16.19 15.00
N GLN A 159 -19.27 16.55 14.60
CA GLN A 159 -19.02 17.41 13.44
C GLN A 159 -19.58 16.79 12.15
N LEU A 160 -19.46 15.47 11.97
CA LEU A 160 -19.98 14.73 10.81
C LEU A 160 -21.50 14.86 10.59
N LYS A 161 -22.26 15.29 11.60
CA LYS A 161 -23.71 15.50 11.49
C LYS A 161 -24.07 16.78 10.73
N TYR A 162 -23.16 17.76 10.71
CA TYR A 162 -23.46 19.12 10.23
C TYR A 162 -22.40 19.67 9.27
N HIS A 163 -21.23 19.04 9.16
CA HIS A 163 -20.16 19.46 8.28
C HIS A 163 -19.92 18.47 7.14
N PRO A 164 -19.41 18.93 5.98
CA PRO A 164 -19.01 18.06 4.89
C PRO A 164 -17.99 17.00 5.35
N VAL A 165 -18.22 15.73 4.97
CA VAL A 165 -17.42 14.60 5.47
C VAL A 165 -15.93 14.76 5.14
N LEU A 166 -15.58 15.17 3.91
CA LEU A 166 -14.19 15.39 3.52
C LEU A 166 -13.51 16.52 4.30
N ALA A 167 -14.28 17.52 4.76
CA ALA A 167 -13.75 18.59 5.60
C ALA A 167 -13.41 18.06 7.00
N VAL A 168 -14.29 17.27 7.61
CA VAL A 168 -14.04 16.63 8.92
C VAL A 168 -12.89 15.63 8.85
N LEU A 169 -12.79 14.83 7.79
CA LEU A 169 -11.66 13.90 7.63
C LEU A 169 -10.33 14.66 7.48
N ARG A 170 -10.35 15.83 6.83
CA ARG A 170 -9.16 16.69 6.69
C ARG A 170 -8.77 17.33 8.04
N SER A 171 -9.74 17.80 8.84
CA SER A 171 -9.45 18.36 10.16
C SER A 171 -8.83 17.32 11.09
N ILE A 172 -9.34 16.07 11.08
CA ILE A 172 -8.74 14.96 11.83
C ILE A 172 -7.25 14.80 11.48
N ILE A 173 -6.90 14.75 10.19
CA ILE A 173 -5.50 14.57 9.78
C ILE A 173 -4.63 15.74 10.23
N GLN A 174 -5.13 16.97 10.14
CA GLN A 174 -4.40 18.17 10.52
C GLN A 174 -4.18 18.28 12.03
N GLU A 175 -5.20 17.97 12.82
CA GLU A 175 -5.19 18.10 14.27
C GLU A 175 -4.49 16.91 14.94
N VAL A 176 -4.77 15.68 14.50
CA VAL A 176 -4.13 14.47 15.04
C VAL A 176 -2.68 14.37 14.58
N ASN A 177 -2.37 14.82 13.37
CA ASN A 177 -1.05 14.73 12.75
C ASN A 177 -0.45 13.29 12.87
N PRO A 178 -1.04 12.31 12.15
CA PRO A 178 -0.66 10.90 12.28
C PRO A 178 0.81 10.62 11.91
N TYR A 179 1.45 11.54 11.19
CA TYR A 179 2.81 11.39 10.67
C TYR A 179 3.86 11.29 11.78
N HIS A 180 3.68 12.02 12.89
CA HIS A 180 4.59 11.91 14.03
C HIS A 180 4.60 10.50 14.62
N TRP A 181 3.41 9.91 14.81
CA TRP A 181 3.29 8.55 15.32
C TRP A 181 3.89 7.52 14.35
N VAL A 182 3.65 7.67 13.04
CA VAL A 182 4.26 6.80 12.00
C VAL A 182 5.78 6.86 12.06
N TYR A 183 6.36 8.05 12.24
CA TYR A 183 7.80 8.23 12.38
C TYR A 183 8.34 7.52 13.63
N SER A 184 7.75 7.80 14.80
CA SER A 184 8.17 7.21 16.07
C SER A 184 8.10 5.69 16.05
N ARG A 185 6.99 5.11 15.57
CA ARG A 185 6.84 3.65 15.48
C ARG A 185 7.83 3.01 14.53
N LYS A 186 8.18 3.68 13.42
CA LYS A 186 9.17 3.16 12.48
C LYS A 186 10.56 3.10 13.10
N LEU A 187 10.91 4.08 13.93
CA LEU A 187 12.14 4.07 14.71
C LEU A 187 12.15 2.94 15.74
N ASP A 188 11.07 2.76 16.49
CA ASP A 188 10.97 1.73 17.53
C ASP A 188 11.04 0.31 16.95
N GLU A 189 10.30 0.04 15.86
CA GLU A 189 10.35 -1.24 15.13
C GLU A 189 11.78 -1.61 14.71
N ARG A 190 12.62 -0.63 14.38
CA ARG A 190 14.01 -0.88 13.96
C ARG A 190 14.96 -1.05 15.13
N LYS A 191 14.76 -0.30 16.22
CA LYS A 191 15.52 -0.49 17.46
C LYS A 191 15.30 -1.89 18.06
N GLU A 192 14.07 -2.42 17.99
CA GLU A 192 13.74 -3.75 18.52
C GLU A 192 14.30 -4.90 17.65
N ASN A 193 14.41 -4.70 16.34
CA ASN A 193 14.78 -5.75 15.38
C ASN A 193 16.30 -5.88 15.14
N GLN A 194 17.17 -5.04 15.71
CA GLN A 194 18.61 -5.07 15.42
C GLN A 194 19.52 -4.88 16.65
N THR A 195 20.54 -5.76 16.75
CA THR A 195 21.70 -5.63 17.61
C THR A 195 22.77 -4.74 16.96
N SER A 196 22.93 -3.52 17.48
CA SER A 196 24.21 -2.78 17.65
C SER A 196 24.99 -2.15 16.46
N GLU A 197 24.56 -2.19 15.19
CA GLU A 197 25.50 -1.76 14.10
C GLU A 197 24.93 -0.84 13.00
N PHE A 198 24.03 0.09 13.34
CA PHE A 198 23.64 1.18 12.42
C PHE A 198 23.94 2.56 12.99
N ASP A 199 24.34 3.48 12.10
CA ASP A 199 24.47 4.91 12.37
C ASP A 199 23.07 5.48 12.64
N GLU A 200 22.89 6.14 13.79
CA GLU A 200 21.60 6.67 14.25
C GLU A 200 20.94 7.59 13.21
N GLU A 201 21.77 8.27 12.41
CA GLU A 201 21.35 9.14 11.32
C GLU A 201 20.70 8.39 10.15
N GLN A 202 21.18 7.18 9.82
CA GLN A 202 20.56 6.37 8.76
C GLN A 202 19.16 5.90 9.16
N LEU A 203 18.97 5.53 10.44
CA LEU A 203 17.66 5.14 10.97
C LEU A 203 16.67 6.30 10.94
N LYS A 204 17.10 7.51 11.35
CA LYS A 204 16.28 8.72 11.28
C LYS A 204 15.91 9.07 9.85
N GLN A 205 16.86 8.95 8.92
CA GLN A 205 16.62 9.24 7.51
C GLN A 205 15.61 8.26 6.90
N GLU A 206 15.75 6.96 7.16
CA GLU A 206 14.81 5.96 6.66
C GLU A 206 13.40 6.16 7.24
N ALA A 207 13.29 6.43 8.55
CA ALA A 207 12.01 6.73 9.18
C ALA A 207 11.38 8.01 8.60
N ALA A 208 12.19 9.02 8.27
CA ALA A 208 11.73 10.25 7.63
C ALA A 208 11.20 9.99 6.21
N ILE A 209 11.92 9.22 5.39
CA ILE A 209 11.50 8.84 4.03
C ILE A 209 10.18 8.06 4.08
N HIS A 210 10.09 7.05 4.94
CA HIS A 210 8.88 6.25 5.12
C HIS A 210 7.69 7.12 5.55
N THR A 211 7.90 8.04 6.50
CA THR A 211 6.86 8.96 6.97
C THR A 211 6.42 9.91 5.87
N LYS A 212 7.36 10.40 5.06
CA LYS A 212 7.06 11.28 3.93
C LYS A 212 6.24 10.56 2.86
N GLN A 213 6.59 9.32 2.56
CA GLN A 213 5.81 8.47 1.65
C GLN A 213 4.38 8.27 2.17
N TYR A 214 4.21 7.98 3.47
CA TYR A 214 2.90 7.88 4.11
C TYR A 214 2.08 9.16 3.94
N GLU A 215 2.67 10.32 4.24
CA GLU A 215 2.02 11.64 4.09
C GLU A 215 1.56 11.89 2.65
N LEU A 216 2.44 11.65 1.67
CA LEU A 216 2.11 11.83 0.26
C LEU A 216 1.00 10.89 -0.20
N ASN A 217 0.99 9.64 0.28
CA ASN A 217 -0.06 8.67 -0.03
C ASN A 217 -1.41 9.08 0.58
N ILE A 218 -1.45 9.67 1.78
CA ILE A 218 -2.67 10.28 2.33
C ILE A 218 -3.13 11.44 1.44
N GLY A 219 -2.20 12.31 1.00
CA GLY A 219 -2.50 13.38 0.05
C GLY A 219 -3.12 12.86 -1.25
N LYS A 220 -2.49 11.87 -1.88
CA LYS A 220 -3.00 11.17 -3.07
C LYS A 220 -4.41 10.62 -2.84
N LEU A 221 -4.66 10.00 -1.68
CA LEU A 221 -5.97 9.46 -1.35
C LEU A 221 -7.05 10.56 -1.32
N PHE A 222 -6.73 11.72 -0.75
CA PHE A 222 -7.65 12.86 -0.75
C PHE A 222 -7.92 13.41 -2.16
N GLU A 223 -6.89 13.52 -2.99
CA GLU A 223 -7.07 13.94 -4.39
C GLU A 223 -8.00 12.97 -5.14
N MET A 224 -7.80 11.65 -4.97
CA MET A 224 -8.68 10.65 -5.57
C MET A 224 -10.12 10.73 -5.04
N MET A 225 -10.30 10.98 -3.74
CA MET A 225 -11.64 11.20 -3.17
C MET A 225 -12.29 12.47 -3.73
N HIS A 226 -11.56 13.59 -3.82
CA HIS A 226 -12.08 14.84 -4.39
C HIS A 226 -12.51 14.65 -5.85
N GLN A 227 -11.67 14.03 -6.68
CA GLN A 227 -11.99 13.74 -8.07
C GLN A 227 -13.21 12.82 -8.22
N ARG A 228 -13.37 11.84 -7.31
CA ARG A 228 -14.46 10.86 -7.39
C ARG A 228 -15.81 11.43 -6.97
N PHE A 229 -15.82 12.35 -6.00
CA PHE A 229 -17.01 12.82 -5.30
C PHE A 229 -17.28 14.32 -5.50
N SER A 230 -16.59 15.00 -6.43
CA SER A 230 -16.64 16.46 -6.64
C SER A 230 -18.04 17.04 -6.92
N GLU A 231 -19.02 16.24 -7.33
CA GLU A 231 -20.34 16.71 -7.78
C GLU A 231 -21.51 16.28 -6.88
N GLU A 232 -21.29 15.45 -5.85
CA GLU A 232 -22.34 14.93 -4.97
C GLU A 232 -22.08 15.22 -3.49
N PHE A 233 -23.14 15.36 -2.69
CA PHE A 233 -23.03 15.31 -1.23
C PHE A 233 -22.52 13.93 -0.81
N VAL A 234 -21.21 13.83 -0.56
CA VAL A 234 -20.58 12.58 -0.15
C VAL A 234 -20.86 12.28 1.32
N SER A 235 -21.38 11.08 1.56
CA SER A 235 -21.54 10.51 2.89
C SER A 235 -20.31 9.71 3.31
N LEU A 236 -20.10 9.58 4.63
CA LEU A 236 -19.04 8.73 5.17
C LEU A 236 -19.21 7.27 4.72
N HIS A 237 -20.46 6.80 4.62
CA HIS A 237 -20.76 5.47 4.12
C HIS A 237 -20.27 5.25 2.67
N GLN A 238 -20.47 6.23 1.78
CA GLN A 238 -19.98 6.16 0.39
C GLN A 238 -18.45 6.08 0.35
N ILE A 239 -17.74 6.89 1.14
CA ILE A 239 -16.27 6.86 1.23
C ILE A 239 -15.80 5.51 1.74
N THR A 240 -16.36 5.02 2.86
CA THR A 240 -15.99 3.73 3.46
C THR A 240 -16.24 2.57 2.49
N ASN A 241 -17.37 2.56 1.78
CA ASN A 241 -17.67 1.52 0.80
C ASN A 241 -16.75 1.60 -0.43
N TRP A 242 -16.46 2.81 -0.92
CA TRP A 242 -15.51 3.00 -2.01
C TRP A 242 -14.11 2.47 -1.63
N LEU A 243 -13.61 2.83 -0.45
CA LEU A 243 -12.34 2.32 0.07
C LEU A 243 -12.35 0.80 0.17
N TYR A 244 -13.43 0.20 0.70
CA TYR A 244 -13.57 -1.26 0.79
C TYR A 244 -13.40 -1.93 -0.58
N VAL A 245 -14.08 -1.43 -1.61
CA VAL A 245 -13.99 -1.96 -2.97
C VAL A 245 -12.59 -1.76 -3.55
N GLN A 246 -12.00 -0.57 -3.42
CA GLN A 246 -10.67 -0.27 -3.97
C GLN A 246 -9.57 -1.11 -3.29
N ILE A 247 -9.60 -1.25 -1.95
CA ILE A 247 -8.68 -2.11 -1.21
C ILE A 247 -8.79 -3.56 -1.71
N ALA A 248 -10.02 -4.05 -1.89
CA ALA A 248 -10.26 -5.42 -2.34
C ALA A 248 -9.76 -5.66 -3.77
N THR A 249 -9.96 -4.71 -4.69
CA THR A 249 -9.90 -4.98 -6.14
C THR A 249 -8.87 -4.18 -6.93
N ASN A 250 -8.47 -2.98 -6.49
CA ASN A 250 -7.59 -2.11 -7.28
C ASN A 250 -6.12 -2.53 -7.11
N ARG A 251 -5.50 -2.85 -8.25
CA ARG A 251 -4.09 -3.22 -8.38
C ARG A 251 -3.41 -2.44 -9.51
N GLU A 252 -3.93 -1.27 -9.84
CA GLU A 252 -3.40 -0.40 -10.90
C GLU A 252 -2.61 0.77 -10.31
N GLU A 253 -3.01 1.24 -9.14
CA GLU A 253 -2.45 2.43 -8.51
C GLU A 253 -1.23 2.13 -7.63
N ASP A 254 -0.14 2.87 -7.86
CA ASP A 254 1.09 2.76 -7.08
C ASP A 254 1.20 3.79 -5.97
N GLU A 255 1.86 3.39 -4.88
CA GLU A 255 2.33 4.31 -3.85
C GLU A 255 3.32 5.32 -4.43
N ILE A 256 3.24 6.56 -3.95
CA ILE A 256 4.19 7.61 -4.31
C ILE A 256 5.58 7.21 -3.84
N GLN A 257 6.58 7.34 -4.72
CA GLN A 257 7.98 7.10 -4.39
C GLN A 257 8.64 8.41 -3.96
N VAL A 258 9.45 8.36 -2.89
CA VAL A 258 10.17 9.50 -2.29
C VAL A 258 11.67 9.31 -2.47
#